data_AF-A0A956VYM9-F1
#
_entry.id   AF-A0A956VYM9-F1
#
_cell.length_a   1.000
_cell.length_b   1.000
_cell.length_c   1.000
_cell.angle_alpha   90.00
_cell.angle_beta   90.00
_cell.angle_gamma   90.00
#
_symmetry.space_group_name_H-M   'P 1'
#
loop_
_entity.id
_entity.type
_entity.pdbx_description
1 polymer ?
#
loop_
_entity_poly.entity_id
_entity_poly.type
_entity_poly.pdbx_seq_one_letter_code
_entity_poly.pdbx_strand_id
1 'polypeptide(L)'
;EICEVGAGTGKATESLLNLGAQVTGVEIGASNAAFLRRKFRGRAIEIVHASYESAVLRGGYGAIVAATAWHWLDPATRLVRSASLLADHGVLAIVDTNQVESPVDQGYFAASQAIYARHGDHAAVPMPGRAVVPPAFNEVLHTPLFGMPELRRYDWDQTYTRADYQDLMRSYSGMRAMGVERREALIAELGEFIDAEFGGRVTRPLVIT
;
A
#
# COMPACT_ATOMS: atom_id res chain seq x y z
N GLU A 1 13.63 -12.29 13.57
CA GLU A 1 12.95 -10.99 13.75
C GLU A 1 12.71 -10.34 12.39
N ILE A 2 11.64 -9.56 12.27
CA ILE A 2 11.24 -8.84 11.06
C ILE A 2 11.09 -7.37 11.40
N CYS A 3 11.61 -6.48 10.56
CA CYS A 3 11.31 -5.05 10.62
C CYS A 3 10.28 -4.70 9.54
N GLU A 4 9.09 -4.29 9.96
CA GLU A 4 8.03 -3.80 9.07
C GLU A 4 8.12 -2.28 8.97
N VAL A 5 8.30 -1.78 7.75
CA VAL A 5 8.42 -0.36 7.44
C VAL A 5 7.07 0.19 6.98
N GLY A 6 6.57 1.20 7.68
CA GLY A 6 5.28 1.82 7.40
C GLY A 6 4.11 0.92 7.79
N ALA A 7 4.09 0.46 9.06
CA ALA A 7 3.10 -0.49 9.55
C ALA A 7 1.64 0.00 9.47
N GLY A 8 1.41 1.33 9.44
CA GLY A 8 0.10 1.93 9.26
C GLY A 8 -0.91 1.48 10.33
N THR A 9 -2.01 0.87 9.88
CA THR A 9 -3.04 0.29 10.77
C THR A 9 -2.80 -1.19 11.12
N GLY A 10 -1.70 -1.76 10.63
CA GLY A 10 -1.22 -3.09 11.04
C GLY A 10 -1.92 -4.24 10.36
N LYS A 11 -2.25 -4.12 9.07
CA LYS A 11 -2.80 -5.23 8.27
C LYS A 11 -1.74 -6.31 8.02
N ALA A 12 -0.58 -5.91 7.52
CA ALA A 12 0.54 -6.84 7.31
C ALA A 12 1.16 -7.28 8.65
N THR A 13 1.31 -6.36 9.61
CA THR A 13 1.71 -6.66 10.99
C THR A 13 0.97 -7.86 11.60
N GLU A 14 -0.37 -7.88 11.48
CA GLU A 14 -1.19 -8.95 12.05
C GLU A 14 -0.86 -10.31 11.43
N SER A 15 -0.71 -10.37 10.11
CA SER A 15 -0.30 -11.58 9.40
C SER A 15 1.10 -12.04 9.82
N LEU A 16 2.07 -11.12 9.91
CA LEU A 16 3.44 -11.44 10.36
C LEU A 16 3.44 -12.02 11.78
N LEU A 17 2.70 -11.39 12.70
CA LEU A 17 2.57 -11.86 14.07
C LEU A 17 1.85 -13.22 14.16
N ASN A 18 0.90 -13.50 13.27
CA ASN A 18 0.20 -14.79 13.23
C ASN A 18 1.08 -15.91 12.65
N LEU A 19 2.07 -15.56 11.80
CA LEU A 19 3.13 -16.47 11.36
C LEU A 19 4.21 -16.70 12.42
N GLY A 20 4.07 -16.13 13.62
CA GLY A 20 5.01 -16.29 14.73
C GLY A 20 6.24 -15.37 14.65
N ALA A 21 6.22 -14.36 13.78
CA ALA A 21 7.31 -13.40 13.72
C ALA A 21 7.38 -12.53 14.99
N GLN A 22 8.60 -12.19 15.39
CA GLN A 22 8.88 -11.06 16.28
C GLN A 22 9.07 -9.81 15.41
N VAL A 23 8.25 -8.78 15.61
CA VAL A 23 8.14 -7.64 14.69
C VAL A 23 8.66 -6.35 15.33
N THR A 24 9.51 -5.61 14.62
CA THR A 24 9.76 -4.18 14.87
C THR A 24 8.96 -3.39 13.83
N GLY A 25 7.86 -2.77 14.23
CA GLY A 25 7.03 -1.93 13.35
C GLY A 25 7.48 -0.48 13.40
N VAL A 26 7.97 0.04 12.27
CA VAL A 26 8.31 1.46 12.11
C VAL A 26 7.09 2.18 11.53
N GLU A 27 6.63 3.21 12.22
CA GLU A 27 5.46 4.00 11.81
C GLU A 27 5.70 5.49 12.07
N ILE A 28 5.51 6.30 11.03
CA ILE A 28 5.74 7.75 11.09
C ILE A 28 4.58 8.51 11.76
N GLY A 29 3.36 8.00 11.65
CA GLY A 29 2.17 8.66 12.19
C GLY A 29 1.96 8.35 13.68
N ALA A 30 2.01 9.37 14.54
CA ALA A 30 1.78 9.22 15.97
C ALA A 30 0.46 8.50 16.32
N SER A 31 -0.63 8.82 15.61
CA SER A 31 -1.95 8.21 15.81
C SER A 31 -1.94 6.72 15.45
N ASN A 32 -1.30 6.35 14.34
CA ASN A 32 -1.14 4.96 13.91
C ASN A 32 -0.25 4.19 14.89
N ALA A 33 0.90 4.75 15.29
CA ALA A 33 1.78 4.13 16.28
C ALA A 33 1.06 3.87 17.61
N ALA A 34 0.28 4.85 18.10
CA ALA A 34 -0.54 4.67 19.30
C ALA A 34 -1.64 3.61 19.11
N PHE A 35 -2.27 3.56 17.93
CA PHE A 35 -3.25 2.54 17.58
C PHE A 35 -2.63 1.13 17.56
N LEU A 36 -1.48 0.94 16.91
CA LEU A 36 -0.75 -0.32 16.84
C LEU A 36 -0.39 -0.85 18.23
N ARG A 37 0.12 0.02 19.12
CA ARG A 37 0.43 -0.35 20.51
C ARG A 37 -0.79 -0.86 21.28
N ARG A 38 -1.98 -0.29 21.03
CA ARG A 38 -3.22 -0.77 21.64
C ARG A 38 -3.69 -2.07 20.99
N LYS A 39 -3.73 -2.13 19.66
CA LYS A 39 -4.22 -3.27 18.88
C LYS A 39 -3.42 -4.54 19.19
N PHE A 40 -2.10 -4.44 19.27
CA PHE A 40 -1.20 -5.59 19.44
C PHE A 40 -0.60 -5.68 20.84
N ARG A 41 -1.25 -5.11 21.85
CA ARG A 41 -0.80 -5.21 23.24
C ARG A 41 -0.64 -6.69 23.64
N GLY A 42 0.54 -7.04 24.15
CA GLY A 42 0.86 -8.41 24.57
C GLY A 42 1.27 -9.36 23.44
N ARG A 43 1.37 -8.88 22.20
CA ARG A 43 1.96 -9.62 21.07
C ARG A 43 3.46 -9.32 20.97
N ALA A 44 4.18 -10.14 20.21
CA ALA A 44 5.63 -10.01 19.98
C ALA A 44 5.96 -8.86 19.00
N ILE A 45 5.67 -7.62 19.40
CA ILE A 45 5.90 -6.43 18.60
C ILE A 45 6.46 -5.25 19.39
N GLU A 46 7.47 -4.59 18.81
CA GLU A 46 7.95 -3.27 19.21
C GLU A 46 7.50 -2.23 18.19
N ILE A 47 6.94 -1.11 18.65
CA ILE A 47 6.50 0.00 17.78
C ILE A 47 7.46 1.19 17.91
N VAL A 48 8.22 1.43 16.85
CA VAL A 48 9.13 2.58 16.70
C VAL A 48 8.37 3.70 15.99
N HIS A 49 8.07 4.76 16.73
CA HIS A 49 7.44 5.96 16.17
C HIS A 49 8.52 6.90 15.62
N ALA A 50 8.80 6.78 14.33
CA ALA A 50 9.79 7.56 13.60
C ALA A 50 9.56 7.43 12.09
N SER A 51 10.19 8.29 11.29
CA SER A 51 10.36 7.99 9.87
C SER A 51 11.33 6.81 9.71
N TYR A 52 11.27 6.09 8.59
CA TYR A 52 12.19 4.98 8.39
C TYR A 52 13.65 5.45 8.37
N GLU A 53 13.90 6.59 7.74
CA GLU A 53 15.21 7.23 7.56
C GLU A 53 15.85 7.60 8.90
N SER A 54 15.05 8.01 9.88
CA SER A 54 15.51 8.50 11.19
C SER A 54 15.40 7.48 12.32
N ALA A 55 14.68 6.36 12.11
CA ALA A 55 14.51 5.34 13.13
C ALA A 55 15.86 4.79 13.64
N VAL A 56 16.00 4.60 14.95
CA VAL A 56 17.15 3.90 15.51
C VAL A 56 16.78 2.42 15.62
N LEU A 57 17.38 1.59 14.77
CA LEU A 57 17.08 0.16 14.63
C LEU A 57 18.34 -0.66 14.92
N ARG A 58 18.17 -1.83 15.53
CA ARG A 58 19.31 -2.69 15.95
C ARG A 58 20.00 -3.39 14.77
N GLY A 59 19.32 -3.53 13.63
CA GLY A 59 19.79 -4.31 12.49
C GLY A 59 19.76 -5.82 12.77
N GLY A 60 20.36 -6.61 11.88
CA GLY A 60 20.34 -8.08 11.97
C GLY A 60 18.97 -8.71 11.72
N TYR A 61 18.09 -8.02 10.99
CA TYR A 61 16.76 -8.54 10.68
C TYR A 61 16.83 -9.65 9.64
N GLY A 62 16.06 -10.73 9.83
CA GLY A 62 15.90 -11.76 8.81
C GLY A 62 15.09 -11.27 7.62
N ALA A 63 14.21 -10.28 7.84
CA ALA A 63 13.54 -9.58 6.76
C ALA A 63 13.23 -8.12 7.10
N ILE A 64 13.28 -7.27 6.07
CA ILE A 64 12.71 -5.93 6.03
C ILE A 64 11.48 -6.01 5.14
N VAL A 65 10.31 -5.67 5.65
CA VAL A 65 9.03 -5.78 4.92
C VAL A 65 8.43 -4.39 4.75
N ALA A 66 8.13 -4.00 3.52
CA ALA A 66 7.38 -2.78 3.22
C ALA A 66 6.10 -3.15 2.47
N ALA A 67 4.96 -3.12 3.15
CA ALA A 67 3.67 -3.42 2.55
C ALA A 67 2.92 -2.12 2.23
N THR A 68 2.90 -1.75 0.95
CA THR A 68 2.31 -0.51 0.41
C THR A 68 2.96 0.79 0.93
N ALA A 69 4.18 0.71 1.45
CA ALA A 69 4.90 1.84 2.05
C ALA A 69 6.17 2.26 1.28
N TRP A 70 6.71 1.40 0.41
CA TRP A 70 8.04 1.60 -0.19
C TRP A 70 8.18 2.93 -0.96
N HIS A 71 7.13 3.31 -1.70
CA HIS A 71 7.08 4.55 -2.48
C HIS A 71 7.11 5.83 -1.65
N TRP A 72 6.83 5.78 -0.35
CA TRP A 72 6.94 6.93 0.55
C TRP A 72 8.35 7.15 1.10
N LEU A 73 9.22 6.14 1.01
CA LEU A 73 10.57 6.20 1.56
C LEU A 73 11.49 6.98 0.63
N ASP A 74 12.49 7.64 1.20
CA ASP A 74 13.51 8.36 0.43
C ASP A 74 14.27 7.40 -0.51
N PRO A 75 14.13 7.55 -1.85
CA PRO A 75 14.77 6.67 -2.82
C PRO A 75 16.30 6.73 -2.76
N ALA A 76 16.88 7.82 -2.25
CA ALA A 76 18.34 7.96 -2.14
C ALA A 76 18.92 7.06 -1.03
N THR A 77 18.13 6.68 -0.04
CA THR A 77 18.63 5.99 1.17
C THR A 77 17.98 4.65 1.45
N ARG A 78 16.74 4.42 0.98
CA ARG A 78 15.93 3.25 1.36
C ARG A 78 16.58 1.89 1.06
N LEU A 79 17.27 1.75 -0.08
CA LEU A 79 17.96 0.50 -0.40
C LEU A 79 19.19 0.27 0.47
N VAL A 80 20.09 1.26 0.55
CA VAL A 80 21.35 1.18 1.35
C VAL A 80 21.03 0.88 2.80
N ARG A 81 20.04 1.59 3.35
CA ARG A 81 19.59 1.40 4.72
C ARG A 81 18.96 0.03 4.95
N SER A 82 18.12 -0.44 4.03
CA SER A 82 17.52 -1.78 4.17
C SER A 82 18.59 -2.86 4.12
N ALA A 83 19.57 -2.74 3.21
CA ALA A 83 20.69 -3.67 3.13
C ALA A 83 21.53 -3.68 4.42
N SER A 84 21.81 -2.51 5.02
CA SER A 84 22.62 -2.42 6.25
C SER A 84 21.91 -2.94 7.51
N LEU A 85 20.59 -3.04 7.49
CA LEU A 85 19.79 -3.52 8.61
C LEU A 85 19.48 -5.02 8.55
N LEU A 86 19.73 -5.67 7.40
CA LEU A 86 19.52 -7.10 7.25
C LEU A 86 20.67 -7.91 7.87
N ALA A 87 20.33 -9.09 8.38
CA ALA A 87 21.32 -10.13 8.67
C ALA A 87 21.88 -10.72 7.37
N ASP A 88 22.96 -11.50 7.48
CA ASP A 88 23.44 -12.33 6.38
C ASP A 88 22.29 -13.20 5.84
N HIS A 89 22.12 -13.20 4.51
CA HIS A 89 21.02 -13.88 3.81
C HIS A 89 19.61 -13.36 4.15
N GLY A 90 19.48 -12.19 4.79
CA GLY A 90 18.20 -11.54 5.03
C GLY A 90 17.52 -11.07 3.75
N VAL A 91 16.19 -10.90 3.82
CA VAL A 91 15.34 -10.58 2.66
C VAL A 91 14.72 -9.20 2.77
N LEU A 92 14.82 -8.41 1.70
CA LEU A 92 13.94 -7.26 1.49
C LEU A 92 12.67 -7.72 0.75
N ALA A 93 11.52 -7.60 1.40
CA ALA A 93 10.22 -7.92 0.82
C ALA A 93 9.39 -6.65 0.63
N ILE A 94 9.11 -6.30 -0.62
CA ILE A 94 8.27 -5.17 -0.99
C ILE A 94 6.96 -5.74 -1.51
N VAL A 95 5.85 -5.32 -0.92
CA VAL A 95 4.51 -5.77 -1.32
C VAL A 95 3.70 -4.56 -1.76
N ASP A 96 3.30 -4.54 -3.02
CA ASP A 96 2.49 -3.46 -3.60
C ASP A 96 1.12 -3.96 -4.05
N THR A 97 0.12 -3.09 -3.97
CA THR A 97 -1.24 -3.33 -4.48
C THR A 97 -1.44 -2.52 -5.75
N ASN A 98 -1.46 -3.20 -6.90
CA ASN A 98 -1.51 -2.56 -8.20
C ASN A 98 -2.93 -2.61 -8.76
N GLN A 99 -3.52 -1.46 -9.06
CA GLN A 99 -4.75 -1.37 -9.85
C GLN A 99 -4.39 -1.65 -11.31
N VAL A 100 -5.02 -2.65 -11.93
CA VAL A 100 -4.67 -3.09 -13.30
C VAL A 100 -5.86 -3.00 -14.25
N GLU A 101 -5.62 -2.83 -15.55
CA GLU A 101 -6.69 -2.93 -16.55
C GLU A 101 -7.21 -4.37 -16.62
N SER A 102 -8.54 -4.52 -16.69
CA SER A 102 -9.20 -5.81 -16.82
C SER A 102 -10.68 -5.61 -17.14
N PRO A 103 -11.29 -6.40 -18.04
CA PRO A 103 -12.71 -6.27 -18.39
C PRO A 103 -13.66 -6.57 -17.21
N VAL A 104 -13.16 -7.12 -16.10
CA VAL A 104 -13.97 -7.44 -14.90
C VAL A 104 -14.52 -6.19 -14.19
N ASP A 105 -13.95 -5.01 -14.45
CA ASP A 105 -14.45 -3.73 -13.96
C ASP A 105 -15.66 -3.21 -14.77
N GLN A 106 -16.00 -3.87 -15.88
CA GLN A 106 -17.05 -3.49 -16.82
C GLN A 106 -16.91 -2.06 -17.37
N GLY A 107 -15.69 -1.53 -17.45
CA GLY A 107 -15.39 -0.19 -17.96
C GLY A 107 -15.56 0.92 -16.91
N TYR A 108 -15.81 0.59 -15.65
CA TYR A 108 -15.97 1.55 -14.56
C TYR A 108 -14.80 2.55 -14.47
N PHE A 109 -13.55 2.07 -14.48
CA PHE A 109 -12.41 2.95 -14.24
C PHE A 109 -12.22 3.96 -15.37
N ALA A 110 -12.44 3.53 -16.61
CA ALA A 110 -12.40 4.42 -17.78
C ALA A 110 -13.52 5.47 -17.74
N ALA A 111 -14.76 5.05 -17.48
CA ALA A 111 -15.91 5.94 -17.47
C ALA A 111 -15.88 6.92 -16.28
N SER A 112 -15.35 6.50 -15.12
CA SER A 112 -15.25 7.34 -13.92
C SER A 112 -14.31 8.54 -14.11
N GLN A 113 -13.37 8.51 -15.07
CA GLN A 113 -12.44 9.63 -15.32
C GLN A 113 -13.15 10.96 -15.62
N ALA A 114 -14.31 10.91 -16.28
CA ALA A 114 -15.10 12.11 -16.52
C ALA A 114 -15.64 12.73 -15.23
N ILE A 115 -15.92 11.91 -14.20
CA ILE A 115 -16.34 12.37 -12.88
C ILE A 115 -15.14 13.03 -12.18
N TYR A 116 -13.99 12.36 -12.13
CA TYR A 116 -12.76 12.94 -11.58
C TYR A 116 -12.43 14.31 -12.21
N ALA A 117 -12.53 14.42 -13.54
CA ALA A 117 -12.25 15.66 -14.26
C ALA A 117 -13.20 16.80 -13.89
N ARG A 118 -14.50 16.53 -13.67
CA ARG A 118 -15.46 17.55 -13.18
C ARG A 118 -15.09 18.07 -11.81
N HIS A 119 -14.53 17.20 -10.99
CA HIS A 119 -14.00 17.55 -9.68
C HIS A 119 -12.53 17.93 -9.75
N GLY A 120 -12.02 18.45 -10.88
CA GLY A 120 -10.68 19.04 -11.00
C GLY A 120 -9.50 18.08 -10.83
N ASP A 121 -9.73 16.77 -10.95
CA ASP A 121 -8.69 15.75 -11.00
C ASP A 121 -8.58 15.25 -12.45
N HIS A 122 -7.51 15.67 -13.13
CA HIS A 122 -7.32 15.45 -14.56
C HIS A 122 -6.25 14.41 -14.89
N ALA A 123 -5.68 13.76 -13.87
CA ALA A 123 -4.58 12.82 -14.07
C ALA A 123 -5.10 11.42 -14.40
N ALA A 124 -5.46 11.17 -15.67
CA ALA A 124 -5.65 9.82 -16.16
C ALA A 124 -4.28 9.16 -16.39
N VAL A 125 -3.82 8.37 -15.43
CA VAL A 125 -2.63 7.52 -15.60
C VAL A 125 -3.07 6.21 -16.27
N PRO A 126 -2.46 5.79 -17.38
CA PRO A 126 -2.74 4.49 -17.98
C PRO A 126 -2.58 3.38 -16.95
N MET A 127 -3.61 2.55 -16.80
CA MET A 127 -3.55 1.40 -15.91
C MET A 127 -2.72 0.29 -16.55
N PRO A 128 -1.74 -0.30 -15.82
CA PRO A 128 -0.97 -1.41 -16.36
C PRO A 128 -1.82 -2.68 -16.46
N GLY A 129 -1.43 -3.62 -17.33
CA GLY A 129 -2.04 -4.95 -17.36
C GLY A 129 -1.63 -5.85 -16.19
N ARG A 130 -2.21 -7.04 -16.08
CA ARG A 130 -1.90 -8.02 -15.01
C ARG A 130 -0.43 -8.45 -14.94
N ALA A 131 0.32 -8.32 -16.04
CA ALA A 131 1.76 -8.55 -16.08
C ALA A 131 2.60 -7.39 -15.49
N VAL A 132 1.98 -6.45 -14.75
CA VAL A 132 2.62 -5.28 -14.14
C VAL A 132 3.96 -5.61 -13.48
N VAL A 133 4.96 -4.76 -13.71
CA VAL A 133 6.25 -4.79 -13.02
C VAL A 133 6.33 -3.53 -12.17
N PRO A 134 6.36 -3.62 -10.83
CA PRO A 134 6.38 -2.44 -9.99
C PRO A 134 7.73 -1.71 -10.13
N PRO A 135 7.78 -0.37 -10.01
CA PRO A 135 9.04 0.39 -10.08
C PRO A 135 10.12 -0.11 -9.10
N ALA A 136 9.70 -0.59 -7.93
CA ALA A 136 10.56 -1.18 -6.92
C ALA A 136 11.37 -2.40 -7.45
N PHE A 137 10.77 -3.22 -8.33
CA PHE A 137 11.49 -4.35 -8.92
C PHE A 137 12.68 -3.88 -9.76
N ASN A 138 12.48 -2.86 -10.59
CA ASN A 138 13.56 -2.28 -11.39
C ASN A 138 14.62 -1.61 -10.52
N GLU A 139 14.22 -0.94 -9.45
CA GLU A 139 15.16 -0.35 -8.49
C GLU A 139 16.07 -1.42 -7.85
N VAL A 140 15.50 -2.55 -7.42
CA VAL A 140 16.27 -3.67 -6.83
C VAL A 140 17.11 -4.40 -7.88
N LEU A 141 16.62 -4.53 -9.12
CA LEU A 141 17.34 -5.21 -10.20
C LEU A 141 18.66 -4.52 -10.57
N HIS A 142 18.74 -3.19 -10.43
CA HIS A 142 19.89 -2.40 -10.87
C HIS A 142 20.85 -2.00 -9.73
N THR A 143 20.65 -2.49 -8.51
CA THR A 143 21.55 -2.22 -7.38
C THR A 143 22.46 -3.41 -7.09
N PRO A 144 23.74 -3.18 -6.75
CA PRO A 144 24.65 -4.25 -6.31
C PRO A 144 24.40 -4.72 -4.87
N LEU A 145 23.49 -4.05 -4.13
CA LEU A 145 23.25 -4.30 -2.70
C LEU A 145 22.48 -5.60 -2.43
N PHE A 146 21.76 -6.11 -3.43
CA PHE A 146 20.91 -7.29 -3.31
C PHE A 146 21.23 -8.28 -4.42
N GLY A 147 20.88 -9.55 -4.20
CA GLY A 147 20.87 -10.54 -5.27
C GLY A 147 19.75 -10.28 -6.28
N MET A 148 19.64 -11.16 -7.28
CA MET A 148 18.60 -11.08 -8.30
C MET A 148 17.20 -11.09 -7.64
N PRO A 149 16.35 -10.07 -7.86
CA PRO A 149 15.02 -10.04 -7.25
C PRO A 149 14.09 -11.09 -7.87
N GLU A 150 13.22 -11.66 -7.04
CA GLU A 150 12.09 -12.47 -7.46
C GLU A 150 10.82 -11.60 -7.53
N LEU A 151 10.06 -11.70 -8.62
CA LEU A 151 8.75 -11.03 -8.75
C LEU A 151 7.63 -12.07 -8.75
N ARG A 152 6.81 -12.04 -7.70
CA ARG A 152 5.57 -12.81 -7.63
C ARG A 152 4.39 -11.91 -7.98
N ARG A 153 3.32 -12.52 -8.47
CA ARG A 153 2.07 -11.82 -8.80
C ARG A 153 0.91 -12.66 -8.31
N TYR A 154 -0.02 -12.01 -7.64
CA TYR A 154 -1.26 -12.64 -7.17
C TYR A 154 -2.42 -11.81 -7.69
N ASP A 155 -3.18 -12.41 -8.61
CA ASP A 155 -4.41 -11.81 -9.12
C ASP A 155 -5.45 -11.76 -8.01
N TRP A 156 -6.04 -10.59 -7.82
CA TRP A 156 -7.08 -10.39 -6.83
C TRP A 156 -8.13 -9.41 -7.34
N ASP A 157 -9.32 -9.92 -7.64
CA ASP A 157 -10.45 -9.07 -8.00
C ASP A 157 -11.31 -8.82 -6.75
N GLN A 158 -11.38 -7.57 -6.31
CA GLN A 158 -12.09 -7.18 -5.11
C GLN A 158 -13.36 -6.40 -5.45
N THR A 159 -14.52 -6.97 -5.14
CA THR A 159 -15.81 -6.30 -5.33
C THR A 159 -16.24 -5.55 -4.07
N TYR A 160 -16.68 -4.31 -4.27
CA TYR A 160 -17.20 -3.42 -3.24
C TYR A 160 -18.67 -3.13 -3.48
N THR A 161 -19.45 -2.98 -2.41
CA THR A 161 -20.73 -2.25 -2.51
C THR A 161 -20.45 -0.77 -2.75
N ARG A 162 -21.46 0.00 -3.15
CA ARG A 162 -21.39 1.48 -3.15
C ARG A 162 -20.81 2.03 -1.83
N ALA A 163 -21.35 1.61 -0.69
CA ALA A 163 -20.94 2.11 0.61
C ALA A 163 -19.47 1.78 0.92
N ASP A 164 -19.06 0.52 0.72
CA ASP A 164 -17.68 0.10 0.96
C ASP A 164 -16.70 0.82 0.02
N TYR A 165 -17.11 1.09 -1.22
CA TYR A 165 -16.29 1.82 -2.18
C TYR A 165 -16.13 3.29 -1.78
N GLN A 166 -17.19 3.94 -1.30
CA GLN A 166 -17.09 5.30 -0.78
C GLN A 166 -16.13 5.38 0.43
N ASP A 167 -16.19 4.41 1.33
CA ASP A 167 -15.28 4.34 2.47
C ASP A 167 -13.84 4.07 2.05
N LEU A 168 -13.63 3.20 1.06
CA LEU A 168 -12.34 2.99 0.43
C LEU A 168 -11.77 4.32 -0.12
N MET A 169 -12.58 5.08 -0.87
CA MET A 169 -12.15 6.36 -1.44
C MET A 169 -11.72 7.35 -0.36
N ARG A 170 -12.45 7.44 0.76
CA ARG A 170 -12.07 8.31 1.90
C ARG A 170 -10.72 7.95 2.52
N SER A 171 -10.25 6.71 2.36
CA SER A 171 -8.98 6.25 2.91
C SER A 171 -7.76 6.68 2.08
N TYR A 172 -7.94 7.05 0.80
CA TYR A 172 -6.84 7.39 -0.08
C TYR A 172 -6.21 8.74 0.27
N SER A 173 -4.88 8.80 0.28
CA SER A 173 -4.11 10.00 0.61
C SER A 173 -4.44 11.18 -0.32
N GLY A 174 -4.60 10.92 -1.62
CA GLY A 174 -5.03 11.94 -2.58
C GLY A 174 -6.38 12.55 -2.23
N MET A 175 -7.35 11.73 -1.84
CA MET A 175 -8.67 12.17 -1.38
C MET A 175 -8.56 12.97 -0.08
N ARG A 176 -7.69 12.56 0.85
CA ARG A 176 -7.44 13.29 2.10
C ARG A 176 -6.80 14.67 1.89
N ALA A 177 -6.07 14.87 0.79
CA ALA A 177 -5.47 16.16 0.43
C ALA A 177 -6.48 17.13 -0.20
N MET A 178 -7.61 16.62 -0.72
CA MET A 178 -8.69 17.46 -1.24
C MET A 178 -9.47 18.15 -0.11
N GLY A 179 -10.00 19.34 -0.41
CA GLY A 179 -10.96 20.02 0.48
C GLY A 179 -12.19 19.14 0.73
N VAL A 180 -12.70 19.14 1.97
CA VAL A 180 -13.76 18.24 2.44
C VAL A 180 -14.99 18.26 1.52
N GLU A 181 -15.47 19.45 1.16
CA GLU A 181 -16.65 19.62 0.31
C GLU A 181 -16.47 18.96 -1.06
N ARG A 182 -15.38 19.29 -1.76
CA ARG A 182 -15.04 18.72 -3.07
C ARG A 182 -14.85 17.19 -3.00
N ARG A 183 -14.20 16.70 -1.94
CA ARG A 183 -13.99 15.26 -1.72
C ARG A 183 -15.33 14.53 -1.58
N GLU A 184 -16.21 15.01 -0.69
CA GLU A 184 -17.50 14.33 -0.48
C GLU A 184 -18.42 14.46 -1.70
N ALA A 185 -18.35 15.56 -2.45
CA ALA A 185 -19.08 15.70 -3.71
C ALA A 185 -18.63 14.67 -4.77
N LEU A 186 -17.31 14.51 -4.97
CA LEU A 186 -16.75 13.48 -5.84
C LEU A 186 -17.18 12.07 -5.41
N ILE A 187 -17.06 11.76 -4.12
CA ILE A 187 -17.39 10.43 -3.57
C ILE A 187 -18.90 10.15 -3.68
N ALA A 188 -19.75 11.17 -3.51
CA ALA A 188 -21.19 11.06 -3.70
C ALA A 188 -21.53 10.73 -5.17
N GLU A 189 -20.96 11.49 -6.11
CA GLU A 189 -21.21 11.30 -7.55
C GLU A 189 -20.69 9.95 -8.06
N LEU A 190 -19.51 9.50 -7.59
CA LEU A 190 -19.03 8.14 -7.86
C LEU A 190 -20.00 7.07 -7.34
N GLY A 191 -20.59 7.29 -6.16
CA GLY A 191 -21.58 6.38 -5.60
C GLY A 191 -22.88 6.32 -6.40
N GLU A 192 -23.38 7.47 -6.86
CA GLU A 192 -24.56 7.54 -7.75
C GLU A 192 -24.28 6.85 -9.08
N PHE A 193 -23.08 7.04 -9.63
CA PHE A 193 -22.64 6.39 -10.86
C PHE A 193 -22.58 4.86 -10.73
N ILE A 194 -22.09 4.35 -9.60
CA ILE A 194 -22.07 2.90 -9.30
C ILE A 194 -23.49 2.31 -9.27
N ASP A 195 -24.45 3.01 -8.66
CA ASP A 195 -25.84 2.54 -8.61
C ASP A 195 -26.51 2.57 -10.00
N ALA A 196 -26.32 3.66 -10.75
CA ALA A 196 -26.97 3.86 -12.03
C ALA A 196 -26.46 2.92 -13.13
N GLU A 197 -25.14 2.70 -13.20
CA GLU A 197 -24.51 2.05 -14.36
C GLU A 197 -23.89 0.67 -14.02
N PHE A 198 -23.68 0.35 -12.73
CA PHE A 198 -22.97 -0.87 -12.29
C PHE A 198 -23.75 -1.71 -11.27
N GLY A 199 -25.04 -1.44 -11.09
CA GLY A 199 -25.91 -2.25 -10.22
C GLY A 199 -25.51 -2.19 -8.74
N GLY A 200 -24.96 -1.07 -8.28
CA GLY A 200 -24.62 -0.82 -6.88
C GLY A 200 -23.32 -1.50 -6.40
N ARG A 201 -22.54 -2.06 -7.32
CA ARG A 201 -21.27 -2.75 -7.01
C ARG A 201 -20.20 -2.42 -8.04
N VAL A 202 -18.96 -2.39 -7.60
CA VAL A 202 -17.80 -2.21 -8.48
C VAL A 202 -16.72 -3.24 -8.15
N THR A 203 -16.14 -3.86 -9.17
CA THR A 203 -15.02 -4.78 -9.01
C THR A 203 -13.72 -4.07 -9.36
N ARG A 204 -12.79 -4.04 -8.41
CA ARG A 204 -11.42 -3.58 -8.61
C ARG A 204 -10.53 -4.75 -9.01
N PRO A 205 -10.06 -4.81 -10.26
CA PRO A 205 -9.00 -5.73 -10.64
C PRO A 205 -7.67 -5.30 -10.04
N LEU A 206 -7.09 -6.14 -9.20
CA LEU A 206 -5.82 -5.88 -8.53
C LEU A 206 -4.82 -6.99 -8.85
N VAL A 207 -3.54 -6.61 -8.82
CA VAL A 207 -2.43 -7.55 -8.73
C VAL A 207 -1.59 -7.16 -7.52
N ILE A 208 -1.44 -8.10 -6.58
CA ILE A 208 -0.46 -7.98 -5.51
C ILE A 208 0.88 -8.45 -6.07
N THR A 209 1.89 -7.59 -5.97
CA THR A 209 3.28 -7.90 -6.35
C THR A 209 4.15 -7.93 -5.11
#